data_AF-A0AAE1EAP1-F1
#
_entry.id   AF-A0AAE1EAP1-F1
#
_cell.length_a   1.000
_cell.length_b   1.000
_cell.length_c   1.000
_cell.angle_alpha   90.00
_cell.angle_beta   90.00
_cell.angle_gamma   90.00
#
_symmetry.space_group_name_H-M   'P 1'
#
loop_
_entity.id
_entity.type
_entity.pdbx_description
1 polymer ?
#
loop_
_entity_poly.entity_id
_entity_poly.type
_entity_poly.pdbx_seq_one_letter_code
_entity_poly.pdbx_strand_id
1 'polypeptide(L)'
;MPSDFFPHQNSARINKTIYSDLLKQPAVMSFRLRPRRLVKAFLSGVVTALFVFVAFKCIATIQKISLFQRHQAEADLSEPGIDQLQHSTEDLKVSKNALLSRQDAVQQNVGQGPESQVFVLAKHVRHACQGREEELAGLTKSNNSYQQISVDWQRRSMFCPIFKTSSTYLRRLFYTLDANGRLRNPYSITIDQALHVKTNSLIELLPLNGPKAQEFFSDVTSFLFVREPLARLLSGYVDKLFAPNPFYWNKTGTYMVSKYRPYATPMEKVCGHDLTFSEFVQYIVDGELDPEAKDYRDPHFTPAYDQCKVCHLNYTLVGKMEAFNTDMFDILKLLNIDITREQLTEWKKDVVKDAIIDSVESPFGWRAKVRMCISWQSALRRVWRKLQSRAIIPLEEKFPFSEHQIERLTAQDFIIAAHYTHLRANKARLKRQKKEILAMAYNTIDRVLLIRLLQVLEPDFTLFKYDIQPDFIFDNDFIDEVDKLPNLFDLKTL
;
A
#
# COMPACT_ATOMS: atom_id res chain seq x y z
N MET A 1 -50.18 -10.93 21.35
CA MET A 1 -51.09 -11.98 20.84
C MET A 1 -52.34 -11.31 20.30
N PRO A 2 -53.01 -11.88 19.29
CA PRO A 2 -52.70 -13.13 18.57
C PRO A 2 -52.36 -12.80 17.08
N SER A 3 -51.89 -13.65 16.18
CA SER A 3 -51.53 -15.08 16.11
C SER A 3 -51.04 -15.28 14.67
N ASP A 4 -49.82 -15.78 14.49
CA ASP A 4 -49.53 -17.11 13.91
C ASP A 4 -49.53 -17.17 12.37
N PHE A 5 -48.38 -17.55 11.80
CA PHE A 5 -48.27 -18.68 10.88
C PHE A 5 -46.79 -19.05 10.66
N PHE A 6 -46.33 -20.07 11.39
CA PHE A 6 -45.22 -20.95 11.01
C PHE A 6 -45.81 -22.20 10.34
N PRO A 7 -45.03 -22.93 9.53
CA PRO A 7 -44.84 -24.33 9.89
C PRO A 7 -43.39 -24.84 9.75
N HIS A 8 -42.96 -25.48 10.84
CA HIS A 8 -42.17 -26.70 11.03
C HIS A 8 -41.18 -27.24 9.97
N GLN A 9 -39.93 -27.36 10.45
CA GLN A 9 -39.09 -28.56 10.58
C GLN A 9 -39.02 -29.59 9.43
N ASN A 10 -37.79 -29.88 9.00
CA ASN A 10 -37.32 -31.27 8.95
C ASN A 10 -35.79 -31.37 9.14
N SER A 11 -35.42 -32.11 10.17
CA SER A 11 -34.07 -32.63 10.40
C SER A 11 -33.81 -33.80 9.46
N ALA A 12 -32.67 -33.82 8.77
CA ALA A 12 -32.16 -35.03 8.13
C ALA A 12 -30.69 -35.23 8.50
N ARG A 13 -30.50 -36.32 9.25
CA ARG A 13 -29.28 -36.92 9.77
C ARG A 13 -28.80 -37.93 8.72
N ILE A 14 -27.62 -37.77 8.10
CA ILE A 14 -27.01 -38.86 7.31
C ILE A 14 -25.48 -38.93 7.52
N ASN A 15 -25.11 -39.94 8.31
CA ASN A 15 -24.04 -40.93 8.18
C ASN A 15 -22.59 -40.53 7.88
N LYS A 16 -21.77 -40.67 8.93
CA LYS A 16 -20.39 -41.18 8.87
C LYS A 16 -20.40 -42.71 8.65
N THR A 17 -19.35 -43.16 7.95
CA THR A 17 -18.68 -44.49 7.98
C THR A 17 -19.19 -45.57 7.02
N ILE A 18 -18.36 -45.92 6.02
CA ILE A 18 -17.87 -47.27 5.59
C ILE A 18 -16.55 -46.97 4.84
N TYR A 19 -15.35 -47.47 5.19
CA TYR A 19 -14.92 -48.86 5.20
C TYR A 19 -13.94 -49.17 6.35
N SER A 20 -14.27 -50.24 7.06
CA SER A 20 -13.41 -51.04 7.89
C SER A 20 -12.55 -51.97 7.02
N ASP A 21 -11.36 -52.30 7.49
CA ASP A 21 -10.95 -53.69 7.79
C ASP A 21 -9.43 -53.81 7.80
N LEU A 22 -8.89 -54.04 9.01
CA LEU A 22 -7.90 -55.09 9.25
C LEU A 22 -7.83 -55.32 10.76
N LEU A 23 -8.68 -56.25 11.19
CA LEU A 23 -8.68 -56.91 12.48
C LEU A 23 -7.31 -57.58 12.74
N LYS A 24 -6.81 -57.48 13.98
CA LYS A 24 -6.76 -58.60 14.96
C LYS A 24 -5.85 -58.24 16.14
N GLN A 25 -6.42 -58.17 17.34
CA GLN A 25 -5.70 -58.36 18.62
C GLN A 25 -5.51 -59.88 18.88
N PRO A 26 -4.76 -60.31 19.92
CA PRO A 26 -5.31 -60.33 21.28
C PRO A 26 -4.35 -59.87 22.41
N ALA A 27 -4.97 -59.64 23.58
CA ALA A 27 -4.43 -59.25 24.88
C ALA A 27 -3.44 -60.28 25.50
N VAL A 28 -2.71 -60.06 26.61
CA VAL A 28 -3.15 -59.91 28.02
C VAL A 28 -1.92 -59.69 28.95
N MET A 29 -2.17 -59.06 30.11
CA MET A 29 -1.48 -59.13 31.43
C MET A 29 -0.23 -58.32 31.78
N SER A 30 -0.38 -57.63 32.91
CA SER A 30 0.62 -56.98 33.75
C SER A 30 1.50 -57.97 34.52
N PHE A 31 2.81 -57.69 34.65
CA PHE A 31 3.59 -58.00 35.84
C PHE A 31 4.73 -56.97 35.99
N ARG A 32 4.86 -56.38 37.19
CA ARG A 32 6.07 -55.64 37.61
C ARG A 32 7.16 -56.65 37.94
N LEU A 33 8.40 -56.39 37.51
CA LEU A 33 9.65 -56.55 38.26
C LEU A 33 10.84 -55.99 37.43
N ARG A 34 11.72 -55.20 38.06
CA ARG A 34 13.00 -54.70 37.51
C ARG A 34 14.09 -55.79 37.74
N PRO A 35 15.16 -55.87 36.93
CA PRO A 35 16.34 -55.03 37.19
C PRO A 35 16.99 -54.38 35.95
N ARG A 36 17.73 -53.31 36.26
CA ARG A 36 18.50 -52.44 35.38
C ARG A 36 19.75 -53.15 34.84
N ARG A 37 20.09 -52.85 33.58
CA ARG A 37 21.41 -52.96 32.88
C ARG A 37 21.36 -53.83 31.61
N LEU A 38 20.54 -53.43 30.63
CA LEU A 38 20.67 -53.89 29.23
C LEU A 38 19.88 -53.00 28.25
N VAL A 39 18.89 -52.24 28.74
CA VAL A 39 18.05 -51.33 27.93
C VAL A 39 18.80 -50.06 27.46
N LYS A 40 19.90 -49.64 28.11
CA LYS A 40 20.64 -48.42 27.70
C LYS A 40 21.50 -48.60 26.43
N ALA A 41 21.94 -49.82 26.11
CA ALA A 41 22.76 -50.06 24.91
C ALA A 41 21.89 -50.16 23.65
N PHE A 42 20.71 -50.77 23.75
CA PHE A 42 19.80 -50.93 22.61
C PHE A 42 19.08 -49.62 22.22
N LEU A 43 18.68 -48.79 23.18
CA LEU A 43 18.08 -47.48 22.88
C LEU A 43 19.08 -46.47 22.32
N SER A 44 20.36 -46.55 22.69
CA SER A 44 21.41 -45.71 22.10
C SER A 44 21.63 -46.05 20.62
N GLY A 45 21.72 -47.34 20.28
CA GLY A 45 21.92 -47.78 18.89
C GLY A 45 20.74 -47.46 17.96
N VAL A 46 19.51 -47.63 18.43
CA VAL A 46 18.30 -47.35 17.63
C VAL A 46 18.07 -45.85 17.43
N VAL A 47 18.34 -45.02 18.45
CA VAL A 47 18.25 -43.55 18.33
C VAL A 47 19.34 -43.02 17.39
N THR A 48 20.56 -43.54 17.48
CA THR A 48 21.66 -43.13 16.58
C THR A 48 21.37 -43.55 15.13
N ALA A 49 20.83 -44.76 14.91
CA ALA A 49 20.42 -45.21 13.57
C ALA A 49 19.27 -44.36 12.99
N LEU A 50 18.28 -43.97 13.80
CA LEU A 50 17.19 -43.07 13.38
C LEU A 50 17.69 -41.66 13.04
N PHE A 51 18.61 -41.10 13.83
CA PHE A 51 19.22 -39.80 13.53
C PHE A 51 20.03 -39.83 12.23
N VAL A 52 20.80 -40.91 12.00
CA VAL A 52 21.55 -41.10 10.75
C VAL A 52 20.57 -41.24 9.57
N PHE A 53 19.48 -41.99 9.71
CA PHE A 53 18.50 -42.15 8.63
C PHE A 53 17.75 -40.85 8.29
N VAL A 54 17.40 -40.05 9.31
CA VAL A 54 16.79 -38.73 9.12
C VAL A 54 17.77 -37.73 8.51
N ALA A 55 19.05 -37.78 8.91
CA ALA A 55 20.10 -36.96 8.31
C ALA A 55 20.34 -37.32 6.84
N PHE A 56 20.39 -38.61 6.48
CA PHE A 56 20.51 -39.05 5.09
C PHE A 56 19.29 -38.65 4.25
N LYS A 57 18.06 -38.73 4.79
CA LYS A 57 16.87 -38.21 4.11
C LYS A 57 16.91 -36.69 3.95
N CYS A 58 17.37 -35.95 4.95
CA CYS A 58 17.53 -34.49 4.85
C CYS A 58 18.58 -34.10 3.80
N ILE A 59 19.73 -34.78 3.76
CA ILE A 59 20.78 -34.53 2.76
C ILE A 59 20.27 -34.85 1.35
N ALA A 60 19.54 -35.95 1.17
CA ALA A 60 18.93 -36.30 -0.11
C ALA A 60 17.85 -35.28 -0.55
N THR A 61 17.08 -34.73 0.40
CA THR A 61 16.10 -33.67 0.12
C THR A 61 16.79 -32.34 -0.20
N ILE A 62 17.86 -31.97 0.50
CA ILE A 62 18.66 -30.76 0.24
C ILE A 62 19.34 -30.87 -1.14
N GLN A 63 19.85 -32.05 -1.52
CA GLN A 63 20.42 -32.27 -2.85
C GLN A 63 19.37 -32.19 -3.96
N LYS A 64 18.14 -32.68 -3.73
CA LYS A 64 17.02 -32.51 -4.67
C LYS A 64 16.57 -31.06 -4.80
N ILE A 65 16.54 -30.30 -3.70
CA ILE A 65 16.23 -28.87 -3.71
C ILE A 65 17.34 -28.08 -4.44
N SER A 66 18.61 -28.42 -4.22
CA SER A 66 19.74 -27.80 -4.91
C SER A 66 19.75 -28.10 -6.42
N LEU A 67 19.40 -29.31 -6.84
CA LEU A 67 19.23 -29.67 -8.26
C LEU A 67 18.01 -28.99 -8.89
N PHE A 68 16.90 -28.86 -8.16
CA PHE A 68 15.72 -28.12 -8.60
C PHE A 68 16.00 -26.62 -8.73
N GLN A 69 16.75 -26.02 -7.80
CA GLN A 69 17.21 -24.63 -7.87
C GLN A 69 18.19 -24.38 -9.02
N ARG A 70 19.05 -25.35 -9.36
CA ARG A 70 19.91 -25.27 -10.57
C ARG A 70 19.09 -25.31 -11.86
N HIS A 71 18.08 -26.16 -11.96
CA HIS A 71 17.19 -26.18 -13.12
C HIS A 71 16.30 -24.91 -13.22
N GLN A 72 15.97 -24.27 -12.10
CA GLN A 72 15.31 -22.96 -12.10
C GLN A 72 16.26 -21.84 -12.55
N ALA A 73 17.53 -21.88 -12.13
CA ALA A 73 18.55 -20.92 -12.55
C ALA A 73 18.95 -21.04 -14.02
N GLU A 74 18.91 -22.24 -14.61
CA GLU A 74 19.13 -22.45 -16.06
C GLU A 74 17.90 -22.09 -16.92
N ALA A 75 16.68 -22.14 -16.36
CA ALA A 75 15.47 -21.66 -17.04
C ALA A 75 15.37 -20.12 -17.06
N ASP A 76 15.88 -19.45 -16.01
CA ASP A 76 15.94 -17.98 -15.91
C ASP A 76 17.08 -17.33 -16.73
N LEU A 77 17.98 -18.12 -17.34
CA LEU A 77 19.04 -17.64 -18.24
C LEU A 77 18.62 -17.63 -19.72
N SER A 78 17.35 -17.91 -20.03
CA SER A 78 16.80 -17.60 -21.35
C SER A 78 16.40 -16.12 -21.38
N GLU A 79 17.36 -15.26 -21.72
CA GLU A 79 17.08 -13.86 -22.06
C GLU A 79 15.99 -13.82 -23.15
N PRO A 80 14.92 -13.02 -23.00
CA PRO A 80 14.03 -12.75 -24.12
C PRO A 80 14.86 -12.13 -25.24
N GLY A 81 14.85 -12.77 -26.41
CA GLY A 81 15.64 -12.38 -27.56
C GLY A 81 15.50 -10.89 -27.89
N ILE A 82 16.60 -10.28 -28.33
CA ILE A 82 16.75 -8.86 -28.69
C ILE A 82 15.60 -8.35 -29.60
N ASP A 83 14.99 -9.22 -30.41
CA ASP A 83 13.82 -8.93 -31.25
C ASP A 83 12.54 -8.58 -30.45
N GLN A 84 12.32 -9.16 -29.27
CA GLN A 84 11.15 -8.85 -28.42
C GLN A 84 11.27 -7.49 -27.71
N LEU A 85 12.50 -7.10 -27.34
CA LEU A 85 12.78 -5.79 -26.75
C LEU A 85 12.63 -4.67 -27.78
N GLN A 86 13.11 -4.87 -29.00
CA GLN A 86 12.96 -3.89 -30.08
C GLN A 86 11.49 -3.67 -30.49
N HIS A 87 10.69 -4.75 -30.60
CA HIS A 87 9.26 -4.62 -30.87
C HIS A 87 8.52 -3.86 -29.75
N SER A 88 8.83 -4.16 -28.48
CA SER A 88 8.20 -3.47 -27.35
C SER A 88 8.44 -1.95 -27.35
N THR A 89 9.61 -1.48 -27.81
CA THR A 89 9.94 -0.06 -27.90
C THR A 89 9.24 0.67 -29.05
N GLU A 90 8.99 0.02 -30.19
CA GLU A 90 8.23 0.66 -31.28
C GLU A 90 6.73 0.70 -30.96
N ASP A 91 6.18 -0.36 -30.37
CA ASP A 91 4.76 -0.44 -30.00
C ASP A 91 4.39 0.59 -28.91
N LEU A 92 5.32 0.85 -27.97
CA LEU A 92 5.17 1.93 -27.00
C LEU A 92 5.20 3.32 -27.65
N LYS A 93 6.02 3.54 -28.69
CA LYS A 93 6.05 4.81 -29.42
C LYS A 93 4.72 5.06 -30.14
N VAL A 94 4.14 4.02 -30.76
CA VAL A 94 2.82 4.11 -31.42
C VAL A 94 1.72 4.44 -30.40
N SER A 95 1.71 3.73 -29.26
CA SER A 95 0.74 3.96 -28.17
C SER A 95 0.88 5.36 -27.58
N LYS A 96 2.11 5.85 -27.39
CA LYS A 96 2.42 7.21 -26.91
C LYS A 96 1.89 8.29 -27.86
N ASN A 97 2.03 8.10 -29.17
CA ASN A 97 1.52 9.04 -30.18
C ASN A 97 -0.03 9.04 -30.25
N ALA A 98 -0.67 7.88 -30.09
CA ALA A 98 -2.13 7.79 -30.05
C ALA A 98 -2.71 8.51 -28.82
N LEU A 99 -2.11 8.31 -27.64
CA LEU A 99 -2.47 9.02 -26.40
C LEU A 99 -2.26 10.53 -26.51
N LEU A 100 -1.20 10.95 -27.20
CA LEU A 100 -0.92 12.36 -27.49
C LEU A 100 -2.05 13.00 -28.30
N SER A 101 -2.38 12.39 -29.44
CA SER A 101 -3.47 12.83 -30.33
C SER A 101 -4.81 12.88 -29.62
N ARG A 102 -5.09 11.89 -28.76
CA ARG A 102 -6.33 11.85 -27.98
C ARG A 102 -6.44 13.04 -27.03
N GLN A 103 -5.39 13.36 -26.27
CA GLN A 103 -5.42 14.50 -25.35
C GLN A 103 -5.66 15.82 -26.09
N ASP A 104 -5.02 16.04 -27.24
CA ASP A 104 -5.21 17.25 -28.04
C ASP A 104 -6.67 17.34 -28.55
N ALA A 105 -7.27 16.21 -28.93
CA ALA A 105 -8.68 16.14 -29.34
C ALA A 105 -9.66 16.38 -28.17
N VAL A 106 -9.39 15.83 -26.97
CA VAL A 106 -10.22 16.10 -25.79
C VAL A 106 -10.16 17.59 -25.44
N GLN A 107 -8.98 18.20 -25.48
CA GLN A 107 -8.80 19.62 -25.18
C GLN A 107 -9.59 20.54 -26.13
N GLN A 108 -9.66 20.21 -27.43
CA GLN A 108 -10.43 20.98 -28.40
C GLN A 108 -11.95 20.87 -28.20
N ASN A 109 -12.43 19.73 -27.67
CA ASN A 109 -13.86 19.48 -27.44
C ASN A 109 -14.40 20.07 -26.12
N VAL A 110 -13.51 20.33 -25.15
CA VAL A 110 -13.87 21.07 -23.93
C VAL A 110 -13.96 22.55 -24.30
N GLY A 111 -15.17 23.02 -24.65
CA GLY A 111 -15.45 24.35 -25.21
C GLY A 111 -15.00 25.57 -24.38
N GLN A 112 -15.27 26.78 -24.90
CA GLN A 112 -14.82 28.11 -24.42
C GLN A 112 -15.13 28.43 -22.94
N GLY A 113 -14.43 27.78 -22.02
CA GLY A 113 -14.34 28.11 -20.60
C GLY A 113 -12.88 28.03 -20.13
N PRO A 114 -12.59 28.43 -18.88
CA PRO A 114 -11.24 28.27 -18.34
C PRO A 114 -10.83 26.79 -18.37
N GLU A 115 -9.63 26.52 -18.90
CA GLU A 115 -9.09 25.16 -19.05
C GLU A 115 -9.05 24.44 -17.69
N SER A 116 -9.62 23.23 -17.62
CA SER A 116 -9.59 22.45 -16.38
C SER A 116 -8.15 22.12 -15.98
N GLN A 117 -7.85 22.26 -14.69
CA GLN A 117 -6.50 22.12 -14.15
C GLN A 117 -5.88 20.75 -14.42
N VAL A 118 -6.70 19.71 -14.57
CA VAL A 118 -6.21 18.36 -14.88
C VAL A 118 -5.57 18.26 -16.27
N PHE A 119 -6.03 19.06 -17.25
CA PHE A 119 -5.41 19.16 -18.57
C PHE A 119 -4.16 20.03 -18.54
N VAL A 120 -4.25 21.19 -17.87
CA VAL A 120 -3.13 22.13 -17.72
C VAL A 120 -1.92 21.41 -17.13
N LEU A 121 -2.14 20.59 -16.09
CA LEU A 121 -1.08 19.82 -15.46
C LEU A 121 -0.56 18.70 -16.37
N ALA A 122 -1.44 17.94 -17.04
CA ALA A 122 -1.04 16.90 -17.99
C ALA A 122 -0.18 17.47 -19.15
N LYS A 123 -0.54 18.64 -19.67
CA LYS A 123 0.22 19.34 -20.72
C LYS A 123 1.60 19.78 -20.22
N HIS A 124 1.66 20.31 -18.99
CA HIS A 124 2.94 20.64 -18.37
C HIS A 124 3.84 19.42 -18.19
N VAL A 125 3.29 18.33 -17.62
CA VAL A 125 4.02 17.07 -17.44
C VAL A 125 4.63 16.60 -18.76
N ARG A 126 3.83 16.58 -19.83
CA ARG A 126 4.28 16.22 -21.18
C ARG A 126 5.44 17.11 -21.63
N HIS A 127 5.32 18.43 -21.49
CA HIS A 127 6.38 19.35 -21.87
C HIS A 127 7.66 19.13 -21.07
N ALA A 128 7.55 18.94 -19.75
CA ALA A 128 8.68 18.66 -18.88
C ALA A 128 9.37 17.30 -19.17
N CYS A 129 8.64 16.35 -19.75
CA CYS A 129 9.17 15.06 -20.19
C CYS A 129 9.89 15.10 -21.55
N GLN A 130 9.69 16.14 -22.39
CA GLN A 130 10.21 16.16 -23.76
C GLN A 130 11.74 16.06 -23.80
N GLY A 131 12.25 14.99 -24.40
CA GLY A 131 13.70 14.74 -24.53
C GLY A 131 14.36 14.21 -23.26
N ARG A 132 13.57 13.91 -22.21
CA ARG A 132 14.01 13.41 -20.91
C ARG A 132 13.37 12.07 -20.56
N GLU A 133 12.79 11.38 -21.53
CA GLU A 133 12.07 10.12 -21.30
C GLU A 133 12.91 9.06 -20.59
N GLU A 134 14.14 8.82 -21.06
CA GLU A 134 15.04 7.81 -20.46
C GLU A 134 15.56 8.25 -19.08
N GLU A 135 15.82 9.55 -18.90
CA GLU A 135 16.22 10.12 -17.61
C GLU A 135 15.09 9.96 -16.57
N LEU A 136 13.85 10.21 -16.99
CA LEU A 136 12.65 10.17 -16.17
C LEU A 136 11.92 8.83 -16.26
N ALA A 137 12.59 7.79 -16.73
CA ALA A 137 12.04 6.44 -16.80
C ALA A 137 11.74 5.90 -15.40
N GLY A 138 12.57 6.24 -14.41
CA GLY A 138 12.50 5.72 -13.04
C GLY A 138 12.96 4.26 -12.93
N LEU A 139 13.18 3.79 -11.70
CA LEU A 139 13.82 2.50 -11.43
C LEU A 139 12.85 1.29 -11.41
N THR A 140 11.54 1.50 -11.31
CA THR A 140 10.55 0.40 -11.31
C THR A 140 10.55 -0.27 -12.69
N LYS A 141 10.56 -1.60 -12.75
CA LYS A 141 10.46 -2.30 -14.04
C LYS A 141 9.16 -1.93 -14.76
N SER A 142 9.21 -1.65 -16.06
CA SER A 142 8.05 -1.23 -16.85
C SER A 142 6.89 -2.23 -16.74
N ASN A 143 7.16 -3.53 -16.77
CA ASN A 143 6.13 -4.56 -16.60
C ASN A 143 5.35 -4.42 -15.29
N ASN A 144 6.03 -4.15 -14.17
CA ASN A 144 5.38 -3.95 -12.88
C ASN A 144 4.50 -2.69 -12.89
N SER A 145 4.98 -1.63 -13.55
CA SER A 145 4.25 -0.36 -13.68
C SER A 145 3.00 -0.52 -14.58
N TYR A 146 3.13 -1.24 -15.68
CA TYR A 146 2.01 -1.48 -16.61
C TYR A 146 1.00 -2.48 -16.05
N GLN A 147 1.43 -3.45 -15.26
CA GLN A 147 0.54 -4.41 -14.61
C GLN A 147 -0.43 -3.75 -13.61
N GLN A 148 -0.01 -2.68 -12.94
CA GLN A 148 -0.89 -2.01 -11.97
C GLN A 148 -1.86 -1.01 -12.59
N ILE A 149 -1.64 -0.58 -13.84
CA ILE A 149 -2.51 0.36 -14.52
C ILE A 149 -3.79 -0.35 -14.92
N SER A 150 -4.92 0.11 -14.34
CA SER A 150 -6.23 -0.47 -14.60
C SER A 150 -6.79 0.03 -15.93
N VAL A 151 -7.34 -0.90 -16.71
CA VAL A 151 -7.95 -0.66 -18.02
C VAL A 151 -9.44 -0.98 -17.96
N ASP A 152 -10.22 -0.05 -18.48
CA ASP A 152 -11.66 -0.15 -18.61
C ASP A 152 -12.07 -0.02 -20.08
N TRP A 153 -12.32 -1.17 -20.69
CA TRP A 153 -12.67 -1.25 -22.11
C TRP A 153 -14.01 -0.60 -22.43
N GLN A 154 -14.99 -0.74 -21.54
CA GLN A 154 -16.35 -0.28 -21.77
C GLN A 154 -16.43 1.25 -21.73
N ARG A 155 -15.69 1.87 -20.80
CA ARG A 155 -15.64 3.34 -20.67
C ARG A 155 -14.46 3.98 -21.36
N ARG A 156 -13.66 3.20 -22.10
CA ARG A 156 -12.46 3.68 -22.82
C ARG A 156 -11.60 4.50 -21.87
N SER A 157 -11.28 3.94 -20.70
CA SER A 157 -10.50 4.65 -19.68
C SER A 157 -9.33 3.83 -19.16
N MET A 158 -8.29 4.52 -18.74
CA MET A 158 -7.10 3.94 -18.14
C MET A 158 -6.72 4.74 -16.90
N PHE A 159 -6.49 4.07 -15.78
CA PHE A 159 -6.16 4.73 -14.52
C PHE A 159 -4.91 4.10 -13.88
N CYS A 160 -3.91 4.94 -13.55
CA CYS A 160 -2.75 4.49 -12.79
C CYS A 160 -2.90 4.74 -11.27
N PRO A 161 -2.95 3.67 -10.44
CA PRO A 161 -3.16 3.79 -9.00
C PRO A 161 -1.88 4.08 -8.23
N ILE A 162 -1.34 5.30 -8.34
CA ILE A 162 -0.20 5.74 -7.52
C ILE A 162 -0.51 5.53 -6.03
N PHE A 163 0.43 4.91 -5.32
CA PHE A 163 0.24 4.64 -3.90
C PHE A 163 0.16 5.95 -3.11
N LYS A 164 -0.76 5.98 -2.15
CA LYS A 164 -1.01 7.10 -1.23
C LYS A 164 -1.60 8.37 -1.88
N THR A 165 -2.16 8.25 -3.09
CA THR A 165 -2.90 9.31 -3.80
C THR A 165 -4.38 8.93 -4.05
N SER A 166 -5.03 8.37 -3.01
CA SER A 166 -6.42 7.87 -3.10
C SER A 166 -6.65 6.72 -4.07
N SER A 167 -5.62 5.92 -4.36
CA SER A 167 -5.74 4.72 -5.21
C SER A 167 -6.82 3.74 -4.75
N THR A 168 -7.00 3.53 -3.43
CA THR A 168 -8.08 2.70 -2.88
C THR A 168 -9.47 3.25 -3.21
N TYR A 169 -9.67 4.58 -3.14
CA TYR A 169 -10.94 5.20 -3.50
C TYR A 169 -11.27 4.98 -4.98
N LEU A 170 -10.28 5.17 -5.86
CA LEU A 170 -10.46 5.00 -7.30
C LEU A 170 -10.74 3.54 -7.66
N ARG A 171 -10.06 2.57 -7.03
CA ARG A 171 -10.38 1.14 -7.17
C ARG A 171 -11.82 0.82 -6.74
N ARG A 172 -12.28 1.37 -5.60
CA ARG A 172 -13.67 1.24 -5.13
C ARG A 172 -14.65 1.87 -6.13
N LEU A 173 -14.34 3.05 -6.66
CA LEU A 173 -15.15 3.75 -7.63
C LEU A 173 -15.35 2.92 -8.91
N PHE A 174 -14.26 2.43 -9.51
CA PHE A 174 -14.34 1.58 -10.70
C PHE A 174 -15.05 0.25 -10.43
N TYR A 175 -14.88 -0.33 -9.25
CA TYR A 175 -15.68 -1.49 -8.84
C TYR A 175 -17.18 -1.21 -8.87
N THR A 176 -17.64 -0.03 -8.40
CA THR A 176 -19.07 0.32 -8.46
C THR A 176 -19.58 0.43 -9.90
N LEU A 177 -18.74 0.91 -10.82
CA LEU A 177 -19.08 1.07 -12.22
C LEU A 177 -19.19 -0.29 -12.93
N ASP A 178 -18.31 -1.25 -12.62
CA ASP A 178 -18.32 -2.58 -13.22
C ASP A 178 -19.47 -3.46 -12.75
N ALA A 179 -19.78 -3.44 -11.44
CA ALA A 179 -20.70 -4.43 -10.86
C ALA A 179 -22.16 -4.26 -11.29
N ASN A 180 -22.62 -3.04 -11.55
CA ASN A 180 -24.04 -2.76 -11.82
C ASN A 180 -24.27 -1.61 -12.82
N GLY A 181 -23.22 -1.01 -13.39
CA GLY A 181 -23.32 0.20 -14.21
C GLY A 181 -23.87 1.42 -13.46
N ARG A 182 -24.07 1.32 -12.14
CA ARG A 182 -24.63 2.37 -11.29
C ARG A 182 -23.56 2.89 -10.36
N LEU A 183 -23.23 4.15 -10.55
CA LEU A 183 -22.33 4.88 -9.69
C LEU A 183 -22.87 4.92 -8.25
N ARG A 184 -22.07 4.46 -7.29
CA ARG A 184 -22.40 4.46 -5.86
C ARG A 184 -21.26 5.10 -5.07
N ASN A 185 -21.54 5.50 -3.85
CA ASN A 185 -20.53 6.01 -2.93
C ASN A 185 -19.40 4.97 -2.76
N PRO A 186 -18.16 5.26 -3.18
CA PRO A 186 -17.05 4.31 -3.11
C PRO A 186 -16.76 3.81 -1.68
N TYR A 187 -17.06 4.60 -0.65
CA TYR A 187 -16.88 4.20 0.75
C TYR A 187 -17.86 3.11 1.22
N SER A 188 -18.88 2.78 0.43
CA SER A 188 -19.76 1.62 0.67
C SER A 188 -19.10 0.28 0.31
N ILE A 189 -17.99 0.32 -0.43
CA ILE A 189 -17.26 -0.86 -0.88
C ILE A 189 -16.09 -1.13 0.08
N THR A 190 -15.95 -2.35 0.55
CA THR A 190 -14.83 -2.71 1.44
C THR A 190 -13.50 -2.67 0.68
N ILE A 191 -12.39 -2.44 1.39
CA ILE A 191 -11.05 -2.48 0.78
C ILE A 191 -10.81 -3.87 0.17
N ASP A 192 -11.21 -4.92 0.89
CA ASP A 192 -11.08 -6.30 0.46
C ASP A 192 -11.79 -6.55 -0.88
N GLN A 193 -13.04 -6.09 -1.03
CA GLN A 193 -13.77 -6.17 -2.30
C GLN A 193 -13.03 -5.44 -3.42
N ALA A 194 -12.59 -4.21 -3.18
CA ALA A 194 -11.94 -3.40 -4.21
C ALA A 194 -10.55 -3.93 -4.64
N LEU A 195 -9.87 -4.69 -3.78
CA LEU A 195 -8.54 -5.25 -4.07
C LEU A 195 -8.58 -6.64 -4.72
N HIS A 196 -9.59 -7.46 -4.40
CA HIS A 196 -9.69 -8.83 -4.92
C HIS A 196 -10.36 -8.94 -6.28
N VAL A 197 -10.90 -7.84 -6.81
CA VAL A 197 -11.55 -7.83 -8.11
C VAL A 197 -10.50 -7.88 -9.21
N LYS A 198 -10.67 -8.84 -10.12
CA LYS A 198 -9.85 -8.93 -11.32
C LYS A 198 -10.15 -7.72 -12.21
N THR A 199 -9.21 -6.79 -12.28
CA THR A 199 -9.23 -5.67 -13.23
C THR A 199 -8.37 -6.03 -14.44
N ASN A 200 -8.79 -5.62 -15.65
CA ASN A 200 -7.88 -5.67 -16.80
C ASN A 200 -6.72 -4.71 -16.53
N SER A 201 -5.52 -5.11 -16.92
CA SER A 201 -4.32 -4.31 -16.76
C SER A 201 -3.75 -3.84 -18.10
N LEU A 202 -2.98 -2.75 -18.10
CA LEU A 202 -2.32 -2.27 -19.33
C LEU A 202 -1.40 -3.34 -19.91
N ILE A 203 -0.74 -4.15 -19.09
CA ILE A 203 0.11 -5.25 -19.59
C ILE A 203 -0.66 -6.34 -20.34
N GLU A 204 -1.98 -6.46 -20.13
CA GLU A 204 -2.82 -7.34 -20.96
C GLU A 204 -3.14 -6.72 -22.33
N LEU A 205 -2.94 -5.40 -22.48
CA LEU A 205 -3.07 -4.68 -23.76
C LEU A 205 -1.79 -4.67 -24.56
N LEU A 206 -0.62 -4.71 -23.91
CA LEU A 206 0.68 -4.65 -24.60
C LEU A 206 0.87 -5.80 -25.61
N PRO A 207 0.37 -7.03 -25.38
CA PRO A 207 0.41 -8.10 -26.37
C PRO A 207 -0.65 -7.96 -27.47
N LEU A 208 -1.63 -7.05 -27.34
CA LEU A 208 -2.63 -6.78 -28.37
C LEU A 208 -2.00 -5.93 -29.49
N ASN A 209 -0.88 -6.41 -30.03
CA ASN A 209 -0.20 -5.80 -31.16
C ASN A 209 -1.19 -5.62 -32.33
N GLY A 210 -1.14 -4.47 -32.98
CA GLY A 210 -1.92 -4.17 -34.17
C GLY A 210 -3.08 -3.19 -33.98
N PRO A 211 -4.04 -3.15 -34.94
CA PRO A 211 -5.03 -2.09 -35.05
C PRO A 211 -5.91 -1.89 -33.81
N LYS A 212 -6.15 -2.94 -33.02
CA LYS A 212 -7.05 -2.89 -31.84
C LYS A 212 -6.46 -2.12 -30.66
N ALA A 213 -5.17 -2.28 -30.37
CA ALA A 213 -4.52 -1.46 -29.34
C ALA A 213 -4.43 0.00 -29.78
N GLN A 214 -4.08 0.25 -31.04
CA GLN A 214 -4.04 1.60 -31.61
C GLN A 214 -5.41 2.28 -31.56
N GLU A 215 -6.47 1.54 -31.92
CA GLU A 215 -7.85 1.99 -31.80
C GLU A 215 -8.21 2.27 -30.34
N PHE A 216 -7.77 1.46 -29.38
CA PHE A 216 -8.00 1.74 -27.95
C PHE A 216 -7.30 3.02 -27.52
N PHE A 217 -5.99 3.14 -27.78
CA PHE A 217 -5.19 4.29 -27.35
C PHE A 217 -5.60 5.62 -28.02
N SER A 218 -6.20 5.57 -29.21
CA SER A 218 -6.66 6.78 -29.91
C SER A 218 -7.92 7.42 -29.30
N ASP A 219 -8.65 6.69 -28.45
CA ASP A 219 -9.91 7.14 -27.85
C ASP A 219 -9.94 7.00 -26.31
N VAL A 220 -8.95 6.32 -25.71
CA VAL A 220 -8.87 6.15 -24.26
C VAL A 220 -8.64 7.48 -23.53
N THR A 221 -9.37 7.69 -22.43
CA THR A 221 -9.06 8.75 -21.46
C THR A 221 -8.18 8.15 -20.36
N SER A 222 -6.89 8.49 -20.37
CA SER A 222 -5.93 8.02 -19.38
C SER A 222 -5.71 9.05 -18.27
N PHE A 223 -5.69 8.63 -17.01
CA PHE A 223 -5.50 9.57 -15.91
C PHE A 223 -4.79 8.97 -14.69
N LEU A 224 -4.29 9.86 -13.85
CA LEU A 224 -3.73 9.53 -12.54
C LEU A 224 -3.92 10.68 -11.56
N PHE A 225 -3.76 10.39 -10.28
CA PHE A 225 -3.72 11.41 -9.22
C PHE A 225 -2.34 11.44 -8.57
N VAL A 226 -1.82 12.65 -8.38
CA VAL A 226 -0.58 12.93 -7.65
C VAL A 226 -0.86 13.69 -6.36
N ARG A 227 0.13 13.75 -5.48
CA ARG A 227 0.08 14.44 -4.19
C ARG A 227 1.43 15.08 -3.92
N GLU A 228 1.45 16.14 -3.11
CA GLU A 228 2.70 16.73 -2.63
C GLU A 228 3.67 15.62 -2.12
N PRO A 229 4.90 15.50 -2.67
CA PRO A 229 5.76 14.34 -2.47
C PRO A 229 6.08 14.05 -1.00
N LEU A 230 6.37 15.08 -0.21
CA LEU A 230 6.79 14.93 1.19
C LEU A 230 5.61 14.47 2.07
N ALA A 231 4.41 14.99 1.81
CA ALA A 231 3.18 14.56 2.46
C ALA A 231 2.78 13.14 2.04
N ARG A 232 3.10 12.71 0.82
CA ARG A 232 2.88 11.33 0.35
C ARG A 232 3.77 10.35 1.11
N LEU A 233 5.05 10.66 1.27
CA LEU A 233 6.00 9.83 2.04
C LEU A 233 5.62 9.73 3.51
N LEU A 234 5.27 10.84 4.16
CA LEU A 234 4.82 10.82 5.56
C LEU A 234 3.54 9.99 5.73
N SER A 235 2.60 10.11 4.79
CA SER A 235 1.40 9.26 4.74
C SER A 235 1.74 7.77 4.60
N GLY A 236 2.78 7.44 3.84
CA GLY A 236 3.34 6.09 3.72
C GLY A 236 3.92 5.59 5.04
N TYR A 237 4.87 6.33 5.62
CA TYR A 237 5.52 6.00 6.90
C TYR A 237 4.51 5.78 8.01
N VAL A 238 3.58 6.73 8.20
CA VAL A 238 2.57 6.67 9.26
C VAL A 238 1.73 5.39 9.16
N ASP A 239 1.32 5.05 7.94
CA ASP A 239 0.40 3.96 7.66
C ASP A 239 1.07 2.59 7.72
N LYS A 240 2.33 2.49 7.28
CA LYS A 240 3.02 1.22 7.10
C LYS A 240 4.00 0.90 8.23
N LEU A 241 4.66 1.89 8.82
CA LEU A 241 5.78 1.66 9.74
C LEU A 241 5.52 2.22 11.14
N PHE A 242 4.92 3.40 11.27
CA PHE A 242 4.65 3.98 12.59
C PHE A 242 3.48 3.28 13.30
N ALA A 243 2.33 3.19 12.63
CA ALA A 243 1.14 2.53 13.17
C ALA A 243 1.32 1.01 13.24
N PRO A 244 0.58 0.31 14.12
CA PRO A 244 0.69 -1.14 14.25
C PRO A 244 0.41 -1.89 12.95
N ASN A 245 1.47 -2.40 12.34
CA ASN A 245 1.40 -3.11 11.06
C ASN A 245 2.47 -4.22 10.99
N PRO A 246 2.17 -5.41 11.52
CA PRO A 246 3.17 -6.48 11.62
C PRO A 246 3.69 -6.98 10.27
N PHE A 247 2.95 -6.78 9.17
CA PHE A 247 3.42 -7.14 7.84
C PHE A 247 4.61 -6.29 7.40
N TYR A 248 4.47 -4.96 7.50
CA TYR A 248 5.52 -4.03 7.09
C TYR A 248 6.66 -3.95 8.10
N TRP A 249 6.36 -4.09 9.39
CA TRP A 249 7.37 -4.27 10.43
C TRP A 249 8.27 -5.47 10.15
N ASN A 250 7.70 -6.64 9.86
CA ASN A 250 8.47 -7.85 9.59
C ASN A 250 9.22 -7.80 8.24
N LYS A 251 8.71 -7.07 7.24
CA LYS A 251 9.32 -6.99 5.90
C LYS A 251 10.30 -5.82 5.78
N THR A 252 9.77 -4.60 5.75
CA THR A 252 10.56 -3.37 5.56
C THR A 252 11.27 -2.98 6.85
N GLY A 253 10.60 -3.16 7.99
CA GLY A 253 11.12 -2.79 9.30
C GLY A 253 12.42 -3.51 9.67
N THR A 254 12.39 -4.83 9.62
CA THR A 254 13.55 -5.69 9.93
C THR A 254 14.70 -5.50 8.93
N TYR A 255 14.41 -5.25 7.64
CA TYR A 255 15.42 -4.89 6.64
C TYR A 255 16.17 -3.63 7.05
N MET A 256 15.43 -2.56 7.36
CA MET A 256 16.02 -1.28 7.76
C MET A 256 16.80 -1.39 9.08
N VAL A 257 16.25 -2.08 10.09
CA VAL A 257 16.99 -2.35 11.34
C VAL A 257 18.31 -3.07 11.05
N SER A 258 18.27 -4.11 10.20
CA SER A 258 19.48 -4.87 9.86
C SER A 258 20.50 -4.04 9.09
N LYS A 259 20.04 -3.13 8.22
CA LYS A 259 20.91 -2.28 7.39
C LYS A 259 21.52 -1.11 8.18
N TYR A 260 20.74 -0.45 9.05
CA TYR A 260 21.13 0.82 9.66
C TYR A 260 21.56 0.72 11.13
N ARG A 261 21.24 -0.38 11.83
CA ARG A 261 21.55 -0.55 13.25
C ARG A 261 22.52 -1.72 13.47
N PRO A 262 23.84 -1.50 13.40
CA PRO A 262 24.84 -2.57 13.57
C PRO A 262 24.73 -3.28 14.94
N TYR A 263 24.30 -2.55 15.97
CA TYR A 263 24.16 -3.04 17.34
C TYR A 263 22.71 -3.26 17.78
N ALA A 264 21.78 -3.47 16.84
CA ALA A 264 20.39 -3.79 17.18
C ALA A 264 20.28 -5.09 17.99
N THR A 265 19.46 -5.03 19.03
CA THR A 265 19.10 -6.18 19.87
C THR A 265 18.38 -7.26 19.05
N PRO A 266 18.37 -8.52 19.53
CA PRO A 266 17.62 -9.58 18.85
C PRO A 266 16.14 -9.25 18.66
N MET A 267 15.52 -8.55 19.62
CA MET A 267 14.12 -8.17 19.54
C MET A 267 13.87 -7.11 18.46
N GLU A 268 14.72 -6.09 18.35
CA GLU A 268 14.63 -5.08 17.28
C GLU A 268 14.74 -5.72 15.90
N LYS A 269 15.67 -6.67 15.72
CA LYS A 269 15.88 -7.37 14.44
C LYS A 269 14.68 -8.24 14.03
N VAL A 270 13.97 -8.82 14.99
CA VAL A 270 12.77 -9.63 14.73
C VAL A 270 11.54 -8.75 14.50
N CYS A 271 11.45 -7.63 15.21
CA CYS A 271 10.22 -6.85 15.24
C CYS A 271 10.20 -5.67 14.28
N GLY A 272 11.30 -4.94 14.05
CA GLY A 272 11.34 -3.83 13.09
C GLY A 272 10.25 -2.75 13.27
N HIS A 273 9.75 -2.56 14.49
CA HIS A 273 8.55 -1.78 14.78
C HIS A 273 8.84 -0.35 15.25
N ASP A 274 10.09 -0.06 15.57
CA ASP A 274 10.57 1.15 16.25
C ASP A 274 11.49 1.98 15.35
N LEU A 275 11.25 1.93 14.03
CA LEU A 275 11.94 2.77 13.07
C LEU A 275 11.58 4.24 13.23
N THR A 276 12.61 5.08 13.25
CA THR A 276 12.47 6.53 13.21
C THR A 276 12.08 7.02 11.81
N PHE A 277 11.53 8.24 11.71
CA PHE A 277 11.26 8.85 10.41
C PHE A 277 12.56 9.12 9.62
N SER A 278 13.65 9.47 10.31
CA SER A 278 14.96 9.65 9.67
C SER A 278 15.48 8.36 9.04
N GLU A 279 15.38 7.21 9.70
CA GLU A 279 15.74 5.92 9.11
C GLU A 279 14.89 5.59 7.89
N PHE A 280 13.59 5.90 7.94
CA PHE A 280 12.68 5.75 6.81
C PHE A 280 13.10 6.63 5.61
N VAL A 281 13.53 7.85 5.85
CA VAL A 281 14.03 8.72 4.78
C VAL A 281 15.36 8.20 4.21
N GLN A 282 16.26 7.71 5.06
CA GLN A 282 17.49 7.04 4.58
C GLN A 282 17.16 5.85 3.68
N TYR A 283 16.19 5.03 4.05
CA TYR A 283 15.71 3.91 3.24
C TYR A 283 15.22 4.33 1.85
N ILE A 284 14.51 5.46 1.73
CA ILE A 284 14.06 5.97 0.44
C ILE A 284 15.25 6.43 -0.40
N VAL A 285 16.15 7.22 0.19
CA VAL A 285 17.33 7.74 -0.51
C VAL A 285 18.21 6.59 -0.99
N ASP A 286 18.47 5.60 -0.15
CA ASP A 286 19.22 4.41 -0.55
C ASP A 286 18.50 3.63 -1.65
N GLY A 287 17.17 3.46 -1.55
CA GLY A 287 16.39 2.78 -2.58
C GLY A 287 16.52 3.39 -3.97
N GLU A 288 16.82 4.68 -4.08
CA GLU A 288 17.00 5.37 -5.36
C GLU A 288 18.47 5.50 -5.78
N LEU A 289 19.40 5.57 -4.83
CA LEU A 289 20.82 5.87 -5.10
C LEU A 289 21.77 4.67 -4.94
N ASP A 290 21.48 3.74 -4.04
CA ASP A 290 22.32 2.56 -3.73
C ASP A 290 21.88 1.36 -4.59
N PRO A 291 22.74 0.87 -5.51
CA PRO A 291 22.43 -0.30 -6.34
C PRO A 291 21.97 -1.54 -5.54
N GLU A 292 22.52 -1.78 -4.35
CA GLU A 292 22.19 -2.94 -3.53
C GLU A 292 20.81 -2.80 -2.84
N ALA A 293 20.30 -1.57 -2.72
CA ALA A 293 19.01 -1.29 -2.09
C ALA A 293 17.82 -1.31 -3.07
N LYS A 294 18.07 -1.28 -4.39
CA LYS A 294 17.02 -1.13 -5.42
C LYS A 294 15.97 -2.24 -5.39
N ASP A 295 16.38 -3.47 -5.10
CA ASP A 295 15.46 -4.62 -5.03
C ASP A 295 14.60 -4.63 -3.76
N TYR A 296 14.91 -3.78 -2.77
CA TYR A 296 14.19 -3.67 -1.51
C TYR A 296 13.17 -2.53 -1.47
N ARG A 297 13.02 -1.79 -2.57
CA ARG A 297 12.07 -0.67 -2.68
C ARG A 297 10.64 -1.14 -2.48
N ASP A 298 9.86 -0.40 -1.69
CA ASP A 298 8.43 -0.62 -1.54
C ASP A 298 7.64 0.42 -2.36
N PRO A 299 6.67 -0.01 -3.21
CA PRO A 299 5.88 0.89 -4.04
C PRO A 299 5.12 2.00 -3.28
N HIS A 300 4.89 1.84 -1.97
CA HIS A 300 4.26 2.89 -1.17
C HIS A 300 5.17 4.10 -0.94
N PHE A 301 6.48 3.95 -1.15
CA PHE A 301 7.49 4.96 -0.84
C PHE A 301 8.28 5.40 -2.08
N THR A 302 8.20 4.67 -3.20
CA THR A 302 8.86 5.10 -4.46
C THR A 302 8.25 6.38 -5.01
N PRO A 303 9.00 7.22 -5.75
CA PRO A 303 8.49 8.43 -6.41
C PRO A 303 7.28 8.18 -7.32
N ALA A 304 6.39 9.17 -7.45
CA ALA A 304 5.16 9.06 -8.22
C ALA A 304 5.43 8.93 -9.73
N TYR A 305 6.42 9.65 -10.27
CA TYR A 305 6.81 9.59 -11.69
C TYR A 305 7.22 8.17 -12.11
N ASP A 306 7.88 7.44 -11.21
CA ASP A 306 8.41 6.10 -11.45
C ASP A 306 7.29 5.03 -11.49
N GLN A 307 6.31 5.12 -10.59
CA GLN A 307 5.25 4.11 -10.47
C GLN A 307 4.41 3.96 -11.76
N CYS A 308 4.21 5.07 -12.47
CA CYS A 308 3.28 5.13 -13.61
C CYS A 308 3.96 5.42 -14.93
N LYS A 309 5.30 5.47 -14.99
CA LYS A 309 6.06 5.77 -16.22
C LYS A 309 5.50 6.98 -16.96
N VAL A 310 5.34 8.07 -16.22
CA VAL A 310 4.54 9.23 -16.64
C VAL A 310 5.04 9.84 -17.96
N CYS A 311 6.36 9.85 -18.20
CA CYS A 311 6.96 10.33 -19.44
C CYS A 311 6.85 9.35 -20.64
N HIS A 312 6.53 8.08 -20.39
CA HIS A 312 6.32 7.07 -21.43
C HIS A 312 4.86 6.94 -21.85
N LEU A 313 3.91 7.16 -20.92
CA LEU A 313 2.50 6.88 -21.14
C LEU A 313 1.62 8.12 -21.41
N ASN A 314 2.16 9.34 -21.47
CA ASN A 314 1.45 10.57 -21.89
C ASN A 314 -0.03 10.63 -21.41
N TYR A 315 -0.23 10.68 -20.09
CA TYR A 315 -1.58 10.66 -19.51
C TYR A 315 -2.44 11.83 -20.00
N THR A 316 -3.70 11.55 -20.36
CA THR A 316 -4.67 12.56 -20.80
C THR A 316 -4.96 13.58 -19.70
N LEU A 317 -5.08 13.14 -18.44
CA LEU A 317 -5.45 13.95 -17.29
C LEU A 317 -4.54 13.67 -16.09
N VAL A 318 -4.10 14.71 -15.38
CA VAL A 318 -3.32 14.58 -14.13
C VAL A 318 -4.01 15.39 -13.03
N GLY A 319 -4.63 14.70 -12.07
CA GLY A 319 -5.30 15.32 -10.93
C GLY A 319 -4.39 15.47 -9.70
N LYS A 320 -4.69 16.44 -8.85
CA LYS A 320 -4.02 16.66 -7.56
C LYS A 320 -4.91 16.29 -6.38
N MET A 321 -4.31 15.65 -5.37
CA MET A 321 -5.01 15.33 -4.12
C MET A 321 -5.48 16.57 -3.36
N GLU A 322 -4.78 17.70 -3.53
CA GLU A 322 -5.09 18.99 -2.93
C GLU A 322 -6.38 19.59 -3.52
N ALA A 323 -6.72 19.23 -4.76
CA ALA A 323 -7.90 19.64 -5.51
C ALA A 323 -8.88 18.48 -5.78
N PHE A 324 -8.77 17.38 -5.04
CA PHE A 324 -9.37 16.08 -5.38
C PHE A 324 -10.83 16.13 -5.84
N ASN A 325 -11.73 16.80 -5.11
CA ASN A 325 -13.15 16.85 -5.47
C ASN A 325 -13.40 17.56 -6.81
N THR A 326 -12.68 18.64 -7.08
CA THR A 326 -12.84 19.41 -8.32
C THR A 326 -12.28 18.60 -9.49
N ASP A 327 -11.07 18.07 -9.33
CA ASP A 327 -10.40 17.29 -10.37
C ASP A 327 -11.14 15.99 -10.66
N MET A 328 -11.66 15.31 -9.63
CA MET A 328 -12.46 14.09 -9.80
C MET A 328 -13.78 14.37 -10.52
N PHE A 329 -14.43 15.51 -10.24
CA PHE A 329 -15.64 15.91 -10.97
C PHE A 329 -15.35 16.10 -12.46
N ASP A 330 -14.27 16.83 -12.78
CA ASP A 330 -13.89 17.10 -14.17
C ASP A 330 -13.51 15.80 -14.89
N ILE A 331 -12.75 14.90 -14.24
CA ILE A 331 -12.39 13.58 -14.77
C ILE A 331 -13.65 12.73 -15.04
N LEU A 332 -14.58 12.62 -14.08
CA LEU A 332 -15.79 11.80 -14.26
C LEU A 332 -16.69 12.32 -15.37
N LYS A 333 -16.82 13.65 -15.48
CA LYS A 333 -17.58 14.27 -16.57
C LYS A 333 -16.99 13.92 -17.94
N LEU A 334 -15.67 13.91 -18.07
CA LEU A 334 -14.99 13.52 -19.32
C LEU A 334 -15.14 12.04 -19.65
N LEU A 335 -15.25 11.19 -18.62
CA LEU A 335 -15.58 9.77 -18.77
C LEU A 335 -17.07 9.51 -19.06
N ASN A 336 -17.87 10.55 -19.27
CA ASN A 336 -19.33 10.48 -19.43
C ASN A 336 -20.03 9.77 -18.27
N ILE A 337 -19.48 9.89 -17.05
CA ILE A 337 -20.08 9.37 -15.83
C ILE A 337 -20.92 10.48 -15.22
N ASP A 338 -22.24 10.25 -15.16
CA ASP A 338 -23.17 11.19 -14.57
C ASP A 338 -22.97 11.28 -13.05
N ILE A 339 -22.52 12.46 -12.59
CA ILE A 339 -22.32 12.77 -11.18
C ILE A 339 -22.45 14.28 -10.96
N THR A 340 -23.05 14.68 -9.85
CA THR A 340 -23.13 16.09 -9.45
C THR A 340 -22.05 16.48 -8.43
N ARG A 341 -21.75 17.78 -8.34
CA ARG A 341 -20.80 18.28 -7.34
C ARG A 341 -21.32 18.06 -5.91
N GLU A 342 -22.64 18.08 -5.73
CA GLU A 342 -23.33 17.81 -4.47
C GLU A 342 -23.13 16.35 -4.05
N GLN A 343 -23.26 15.40 -4.98
CA GLN A 343 -23.00 13.98 -4.70
C GLN A 343 -21.56 13.73 -4.25
N LEU A 344 -20.55 14.30 -4.93
CA LEU A 344 -19.15 14.20 -4.49
C LEU A 344 -18.91 14.86 -3.13
N THR A 345 -19.60 15.97 -2.86
CA THR A 345 -19.52 16.66 -1.57
C THR A 345 -20.16 15.83 -0.45
N GLU A 346 -21.23 15.11 -0.75
CA GLU A 346 -21.87 14.18 0.19
C GLU A 346 -20.94 13.01 0.53
N TRP A 347 -20.38 12.33 -0.47
CA TRP A 347 -19.47 11.20 -0.24
C TRP A 347 -18.21 11.59 0.52
N LYS A 348 -17.73 12.83 0.34
CA LYS A 348 -16.60 13.37 1.09
C LYS A 348 -16.82 13.34 2.62
N LYS A 349 -18.07 13.33 3.09
CA LYS A 349 -18.37 13.22 4.53
C LYS A 349 -17.95 11.87 5.11
N ASP A 350 -17.93 10.82 4.31
CA ASP A 350 -17.54 9.47 4.75
C ASP A 350 -16.03 9.24 4.80
N VAL A 351 -15.22 10.13 4.19
CA VAL A 351 -13.75 10.03 4.18
C VAL A 351 -13.19 9.89 5.58
N VAL A 352 -13.71 10.69 6.53
CA VAL A 352 -13.21 10.67 7.91
C VAL A 352 -13.60 9.38 8.61
N LYS A 353 -14.84 8.92 8.41
CA LYS A 353 -15.34 7.67 8.97
C LYS A 353 -14.53 6.48 8.46
N ASP A 354 -14.34 6.37 7.15
CA ASP A 354 -13.52 5.33 6.53
C ASP A 354 -12.08 5.37 7.06
N ALA A 355 -11.48 6.56 7.19
CA ALA A 355 -10.13 6.69 7.73
C ALA A 355 -10.00 6.31 9.22
N ILE A 356 -11.02 6.58 10.04
CA ILE A 356 -11.06 6.14 11.45
C ILE A 356 -11.16 4.62 11.51
N ILE A 357 -12.12 4.04 10.78
CA ILE A 357 -12.37 2.60 10.74
C ILE A 357 -11.10 1.86 10.27
N ASP A 358 -10.53 2.26 9.13
CA ASP A 358 -9.29 1.65 8.59
C ASP A 358 -8.12 1.72 9.57
N SER A 359 -7.96 2.85 10.27
CA SER A 359 -6.87 3.03 11.23
C SER A 359 -7.02 2.16 12.48
N VAL A 360 -8.24 1.74 12.82
CA VAL A 360 -8.55 1.01 14.04
C VAL A 360 -8.73 -0.48 13.79
N GLU A 361 -9.56 -0.88 12.83
CA GLU A 361 -9.92 -2.29 12.63
C GLU A 361 -8.69 -3.16 12.32
N SER A 362 -7.78 -2.68 11.48
CA SER A 362 -6.57 -3.41 11.08
C SER A 362 -5.68 -3.80 12.29
N PRO A 363 -5.23 -2.86 13.14
CA PRO A 363 -4.52 -3.19 14.39
C PRO A 363 -5.27 -4.17 15.31
N PHE A 364 -6.58 -3.99 15.50
CA PHE A 364 -7.38 -4.88 16.34
C PHE A 364 -7.46 -6.29 15.77
N GLY A 365 -7.62 -6.43 14.45
CA GLY A 365 -7.57 -7.70 13.73
C GLY A 365 -6.20 -8.40 13.82
N TRP A 366 -5.13 -7.64 14.04
CA TRP A 366 -3.77 -8.17 14.18
C TRP A 366 -3.25 -8.20 15.62
N ARG A 367 -4.12 -8.03 16.63
CA ARG A 367 -3.74 -7.89 18.04
C ARG A 367 -2.70 -8.90 18.50
N ALA A 368 -2.87 -10.19 18.18
CA ALA A 368 -1.93 -11.24 18.59
C ALA A 368 -0.51 -11.01 18.03
N LYS A 369 -0.39 -10.67 16.74
CA LYS A 369 0.89 -10.40 16.08
C LYS A 369 1.52 -9.10 16.58
N VAL A 370 0.72 -8.06 16.79
CA VAL A 370 1.20 -6.77 17.33
C VAL A 370 1.77 -6.94 18.74
N ARG A 371 1.10 -7.73 19.59
CA ARG A 371 1.53 -8.02 20.98
C ARG A 371 2.86 -8.78 21.08
N MET A 372 3.34 -9.37 20.00
CA MET A 372 4.66 -10.01 19.98
C MET A 372 5.79 -8.98 20.02
N CYS A 373 5.54 -7.75 19.59
CA CYS A 373 6.57 -6.73 19.41
C CYS A 373 6.41 -5.51 20.31
N ILE A 374 5.16 -5.11 20.62
CA ILE A 374 4.89 -3.99 21.52
C ILE A 374 3.74 -4.29 22.48
N SER A 375 3.67 -3.53 23.57
CA SER A 375 2.52 -3.56 24.48
C SER A 375 1.24 -3.16 23.73
N TRP A 376 0.10 -3.71 24.15
CA TRP A 376 -1.18 -3.33 23.54
C TRP A 376 -1.54 -1.86 23.82
N GLN A 377 -1.08 -1.31 24.94
CA GLN A 377 -1.22 0.11 25.26
C GLN A 377 -0.46 1.00 24.26
N SER A 378 0.83 0.73 24.02
CA SER A 378 1.64 1.49 23.06
C SER A 378 1.09 1.35 21.63
N ALA A 379 0.57 0.17 21.28
CA ALA A 379 -0.11 -0.05 20.00
C ALA A 379 -1.33 0.88 19.83
N LEU A 380 -2.23 0.92 20.81
CA LEU A 380 -3.42 1.77 20.75
C LEU A 380 -3.09 3.27 20.78
N ARG A 381 -2.04 3.67 21.51
CA ARG A 381 -1.53 5.05 21.48
C ARG A 381 -0.98 5.41 20.10
N ARG A 382 -0.27 4.50 19.42
CA ARG A 382 0.15 4.69 18.02
C ARG A 382 -1.03 4.82 17.05
N VAL A 383 -2.13 4.08 17.27
CA VAL A 383 -3.37 4.25 16.49
C VAL A 383 -3.98 5.64 16.71
N TRP A 384 -4.03 6.12 17.95
CA TRP A 384 -4.48 7.48 18.26
C TRP A 384 -3.61 8.54 17.58
N ARG A 385 -2.29 8.37 17.67
CA ARG A 385 -1.29 9.23 17.00
C ARG A 385 -1.42 9.19 15.47
N LYS A 386 -1.77 8.04 14.86
CA LYS A 386 -2.10 7.94 13.41
C LYS A 386 -3.29 8.83 13.05
N LEU A 387 -4.30 8.95 13.91
CA LEU A 387 -5.43 9.84 13.66
C LEU A 387 -5.04 11.31 13.83
N GLN A 388 -4.16 11.63 14.78
CA GLN A 388 -3.58 12.96 14.96
C GLN A 388 -2.69 13.39 13.78
N SER A 389 -1.80 12.53 13.28
CA SER A 389 -0.96 12.85 12.11
C SER A 389 -1.78 13.11 10.85
N ARG A 390 -2.94 12.47 10.72
CA ARG A 390 -3.89 12.70 9.63
C ARG A 390 -4.75 13.95 9.82
N ALA A 391 -4.58 14.66 10.92
CA ALA A 391 -5.42 15.78 11.35
C ALA A 391 -6.93 15.42 11.35
N ILE A 392 -7.26 14.20 11.76
CA ILE A 392 -8.65 13.76 12.00
C ILE A 392 -9.07 14.19 13.41
N ILE A 393 -8.17 14.05 14.37
CA ILE A 393 -8.35 14.50 15.74
C ILE A 393 -7.28 15.54 16.12
N PRO A 394 -7.56 16.47 17.04
CA PRO A 394 -6.60 17.49 17.47
C PRO A 394 -5.33 16.87 18.06
N LEU A 395 -4.19 17.50 17.79
CA LEU A 395 -2.89 17.10 18.31
C LEU A 395 -2.84 17.12 19.85
N GLU A 396 -3.57 18.06 20.45
CA GLU A 396 -3.62 18.30 21.90
C GLU A 396 -4.52 17.28 22.63
N GLU A 397 -5.36 16.55 21.90
CA GLU A 397 -6.28 15.59 22.50
C GLU A 397 -5.50 14.41 23.09
N LYS A 398 -5.63 14.22 24.41
CA LYS A 398 -4.98 13.12 25.13
C LYS A 398 -5.61 11.78 24.75
N PHE A 399 -4.82 10.72 24.83
CA PHE A 399 -5.32 9.35 24.67
C PHE A 399 -6.40 9.07 25.74
N PRO A 400 -7.64 8.72 25.35
CA PRO A 400 -8.79 8.78 26.25
C PRO A 400 -9.00 7.53 27.11
N PHE A 401 -8.16 6.50 26.98
CA PHE A 401 -8.34 5.22 27.66
C PHE A 401 -7.31 4.99 28.76
N SER A 402 -7.79 4.55 29.92
CA SER A 402 -6.94 4.11 31.04
C SER A 402 -6.38 2.69 30.80
N GLU A 403 -5.32 2.33 31.53
CA GLU A 403 -4.69 1.01 31.45
C GLU A 403 -5.66 -0.14 31.72
N HIS A 404 -6.56 0.03 32.70
CA HIS A 404 -7.57 -0.98 33.03
C HIS A 404 -8.61 -1.19 31.92
N GLN A 405 -8.91 -0.14 31.14
CA GLN A 405 -9.87 -0.23 30.03
C GLN A 405 -9.26 -0.90 28.80
N ILE A 406 -7.96 -0.72 28.56
CA ILE A 406 -7.28 -1.14 27.32
C ILE A 406 -7.44 -2.63 27.02
N GLU A 407 -7.38 -3.52 28.02
CA GLU A 407 -7.43 -4.96 27.75
C GLU A 407 -8.83 -5.44 27.31
N ARG A 408 -9.89 -4.74 27.73
CA ARG A 408 -11.29 -5.03 27.39
C ARG A 408 -11.84 -4.18 26.23
N LEU A 409 -11.08 -3.19 25.80
CA LEU A 409 -11.49 -2.25 24.75
C LEU A 409 -11.75 -3.01 23.44
N THR A 410 -12.86 -2.72 22.79
CA THR A 410 -13.16 -3.22 21.44
C THR A 410 -12.77 -2.19 20.37
N ALA A 411 -12.66 -2.63 19.12
CA ALA A 411 -12.46 -1.71 18.00
C ALA A 411 -13.58 -0.66 17.92
N GLN A 412 -14.83 -1.08 18.19
CA GLN A 412 -15.99 -0.21 18.16
C GLN A 412 -15.93 0.89 19.22
N ASP A 413 -15.50 0.56 20.45
CA ASP A 413 -15.33 1.56 21.52
C ASP A 413 -14.30 2.64 21.12
N PHE A 414 -13.20 2.20 20.50
CA PHE A 414 -12.16 3.11 20.01
C PHE A 414 -12.68 4.00 18.87
N ILE A 415 -13.38 3.40 17.89
CA ILE A 415 -14.00 4.11 16.76
C ILE A 415 -14.97 5.18 17.27
N ILE A 416 -15.82 4.87 18.25
CA ILE A 416 -16.76 5.81 18.86
C ILE A 416 -16.01 6.98 19.50
N ALA A 417 -14.97 6.72 20.29
CA ALA A 417 -14.18 7.77 20.94
C ALA A 417 -13.48 8.69 19.92
N ALA A 418 -12.88 8.11 18.88
CA ALA A 418 -12.25 8.86 17.79
C ALA A 418 -13.26 9.73 17.02
N HIS A 419 -14.43 9.18 16.71
CA HIS A 419 -15.50 9.92 16.06
C HIS A 419 -16.01 11.09 16.91
N TYR A 420 -16.30 10.84 18.19
CA TYR A 420 -16.76 11.87 19.11
C TYR A 420 -15.74 13.01 19.26
N THR A 421 -14.44 12.67 19.26
CA THR A 421 -13.35 13.65 19.27
C THR A 421 -13.33 14.47 17.98
N HIS A 422 -13.43 13.83 16.82
CA HIS A 422 -13.47 14.52 15.54
C HIS A 422 -14.64 15.51 15.42
N LEU A 423 -15.84 15.12 15.88
CA LEU A 423 -17.04 15.95 15.78
C LEU A 423 -16.93 17.25 16.57
N ARG A 424 -16.16 17.27 17.67
CA ARG A 424 -15.91 18.46 18.49
C ARG A 424 -14.70 19.27 18.04
N ALA A 425 -13.91 18.76 17.10
CA ALA A 425 -12.67 19.39 16.68
C ALA A 425 -12.92 20.65 15.83
N ASN A 426 -12.07 21.66 16.03
CA ASN A 426 -12.07 22.85 15.19
C ASN A 426 -11.44 22.54 13.83
N LYS A 427 -12.23 22.61 12.76
CA LYS A 427 -11.78 22.29 11.39
C LYS A 427 -10.64 23.20 10.89
N ALA A 428 -10.61 24.48 11.29
CA ALA A 428 -9.54 25.40 10.92
C ALA A 428 -8.22 25.01 11.62
N ARG A 429 -8.28 24.63 12.90
CA ARG A 429 -7.12 24.09 13.63
C ARG A 429 -6.58 22.82 12.98
N LEU A 430 -7.45 21.87 12.62
CA LEU A 430 -7.05 20.63 11.92
C LEU A 430 -6.42 20.92 10.55
N LYS A 431 -6.87 21.94 9.84
CA LYS A 431 -6.25 22.36 8.57
C LYS A 431 -4.80 22.84 8.81
N ARG A 432 -4.56 23.67 9.83
CA ARG A 432 -3.21 24.15 10.21
C ARG A 432 -2.32 22.98 10.66
N GLN A 433 -2.87 22.06 11.46
CA GLN A 433 -2.17 20.89 12.01
C GLN A 433 -1.49 20.05 10.92
N LYS A 434 -2.06 19.94 9.72
CA LYS A 434 -1.43 19.17 8.63
C LYS A 434 -0.02 19.66 8.29
N LYS A 435 0.19 20.98 8.28
CA LYS A 435 1.50 21.59 7.97
C LYS A 435 2.46 21.42 9.15
N GLU A 436 1.96 21.58 10.38
CA GLU A 436 2.74 21.35 11.61
C GLU A 436 3.24 19.90 11.70
N ILE A 437 2.40 18.91 11.38
CA ILE A 437 2.80 17.50 11.38
C ILE A 437 3.90 17.19 10.36
N LEU A 438 3.87 17.86 9.20
CA LEU A 438 4.96 17.73 8.22
C LEU A 438 6.25 18.31 8.79
N ALA A 439 6.21 19.53 9.33
CA ALA A 439 7.37 20.15 9.97
C ALA A 439 7.94 19.27 11.10
N MET A 440 7.08 18.75 11.99
CA MET A 440 7.50 17.85 13.07
C MET A 440 8.26 16.61 12.56
N ALA A 441 7.80 16.02 11.46
CA ALA A 441 8.46 14.85 10.90
C ALA A 441 9.81 15.24 10.27
N TYR A 442 9.80 16.21 9.36
CA TYR A 442 10.98 16.56 8.57
C TYR A 442 12.07 17.29 9.37
N ASN A 443 11.72 17.96 10.48
CA ASN A 443 12.71 18.56 11.39
C ASN A 443 13.53 17.51 12.16
N THR A 444 13.12 16.23 12.16
CA THR A 444 13.89 15.15 12.79
C THR A 444 15.04 14.62 11.91
N ILE A 445 15.18 15.13 10.68
CA ILE A 445 16.12 14.61 9.68
C ILE A 445 17.35 15.51 9.63
N ASP A 446 18.54 14.90 9.54
CA ASP A 446 19.76 15.65 9.26
C ASP A 446 19.69 16.39 7.91
N ARG A 447 20.27 17.59 7.85
CA ARG A 447 20.19 18.48 6.69
C ARG A 447 20.77 17.85 5.43
N VAL A 448 21.83 17.05 5.53
CA VAL A 448 22.45 16.38 4.37
C VAL A 448 21.50 15.32 3.83
N LEU A 449 20.88 14.53 4.70
CA LEU A 449 19.91 13.52 4.30
C LEU A 449 18.65 14.16 3.68
N LEU A 450 18.17 15.26 4.24
CA LEU A 450 17.05 16.02 3.69
C LEU A 450 17.35 16.52 2.26
N ILE A 451 18.54 17.09 2.02
CA ILE A 451 18.93 17.54 0.67
C ILE A 451 18.94 16.37 -0.32
N ARG A 452 19.48 15.21 0.08
CA ARG A 452 19.48 14.00 -0.76
C ARG A 452 18.06 13.52 -1.07
N LEU A 453 17.16 13.56 -0.10
CA LEU A 453 15.76 13.24 -0.31
C LEU A 453 15.12 14.18 -1.35
N LEU A 454 15.35 15.49 -1.23
CA LEU A 454 14.81 16.47 -2.17
C LEU A 454 15.35 16.26 -3.60
N GLN A 455 16.63 15.90 -3.73
CA GLN A 455 17.22 15.54 -5.03
C GLN A 455 16.55 14.31 -5.65
N VAL A 456 16.34 13.27 -4.84
CA VAL A 456 15.66 12.04 -5.27
C VAL A 456 14.22 12.30 -5.71
N LEU A 457 13.53 13.25 -5.06
CA LEU A 457 12.14 13.62 -5.36
C LEU A 457 12.01 14.75 -6.38
N GLU A 458 13.10 15.35 -6.86
CA GLU A 458 13.09 16.47 -7.81
C GLU A 458 12.19 16.22 -9.02
N PRO A 459 12.19 15.02 -9.65
CA PRO A 459 11.28 14.73 -10.75
C PRO A 459 9.80 14.90 -10.40
N ASP A 460 9.38 14.48 -9.20
CA ASP A 460 7.99 14.65 -8.77
C ASP A 460 7.65 16.14 -8.54
N PHE A 461 8.58 16.91 -7.97
CA PHE A 461 8.38 18.35 -7.78
C PHE A 461 8.22 19.09 -9.11
N THR A 462 9.12 18.82 -10.06
CA THR A 462 9.16 19.49 -11.37
C THR A 462 8.01 19.04 -12.28
N LEU A 463 7.76 17.73 -12.40
CA LEU A 463 6.70 17.20 -13.26
C LEU A 463 5.32 17.64 -12.76
N PHE A 464 5.10 17.66 -11.45
CA PHE A 464 3.77 17.90 -10.89
C PHE A 464 3.57 19.31 -10.34
N LYS A 465 4.51 20.24 -10.58
CA LYS A 465 4.47 21.62 -10.09
C LYS A 465 4.22 21.69 -8.58
N TYR A 466 5.05 21.00 -7.81
CA TYR A 466 5.10 21.19 -6.36
C TYR A 466 6.31 22.04 -5.99
N ASP A 467 6.20 22.73 -4.86
CA ASP A 467 7.28 23.53 -4.32
C ASP A 467 8.35 22.63 -3.69
N ILE A 468 9.59 22.77 -4.14
CA ILE A 468 10.76 22.03 -3.62
C ILE A 468 11.31 22.65 -2.32
N GLN A 469 10.92 23.88 -2.01
CA GLN A 469 11.30 24.59 -0.79
C GLN A 469 10.09 24.98 0.07
N PRO A 470 9.27 24.01 0.50
CA PRO A 470 8.05 24.33 1.23
C PRO A 470 8.35 24.96 2.59
N ASP A 471 7.55 25.94 3.01
CA ASP A 471 7.78 26.67 4.27
C ASP A 471 7.85 25.75 5.50
N PHE A 472 7.17 24.59 5.50
CA PHE A 472 7.22 23.66 6.64
C PHE A 472 8.60 23.00 6.87
N ILE A 473 9.57 23.28 6.00
CA ILE A 473 10.98 22.87 6.11
C ILE A 473 11.93 24.07 6.13
N PHE A 474 11.59 25.14 5.42
CA PHE A 474 12.54 26.23 5.13
C PHE A 474 12.17 27.58 5.78
N ASP A 475 11.02 27.68 6.45
CA ASP A 475 10.65 28.85 7.25
C ASP A 475 11.01 28.61 8.73
N ASN A 476 12.11 29.22 9.19
CA ASN A 476 12.61 29.05 10.55
C ASN A 476 11.61 29.54 11.61
N ASP A 477 10.87 30.62 11.35
CA ASP A 477 9.90 31.15 12.31
C ASP A 477 8.76 30.14 12.52
N PHE A 478 8.30 29.51 11.42
CA PHE A 478 7.30 28.45 11.49
C PHE A 478 7.82 27.20 12.20
N ILE A 479 9.07 26.81 11.97
CA ILE A 479 9.69 25.65 12.63
C ILE A 479 9.85 25.88 14.13
N ASP A 480 10.31 27.07 14.53
CA ASP A 480 10.44 27.46 15.94
C ASP A 480 9.08 27.47 16.68
N GLU A 481 7.98 27.77 15.99
CA GLU A 481 6.63 27.60 16.52
C GLU A 481 6.27 26.12 16.73
N VAL A 482 6.61 25.27 15.76
CA VAL A 482 6.29 23.84 15.77
C VAL A 482 7.09 23.09 16.82
N ASP A 483 8.35 23.46 17.07
CA ASP A 483 9.23 22.80 18.06
C ASP A 483 8.75 22.99 19.51
N LYS A 484 7.84 23.94 19.75
CA LYS A 484 7.18 24.12 21.04
C LYS A 484 6.03 23.12 21.26
N LEU A 485 5.59 22.42 20.22
CA LEU A 485 4.50 21.46 20.29
C LEU A 485 5.03 20.05 20.67
N PRO A 486 4.18 19.18 21.23
CA PRO A 486 4.57 17.81 21.52
C PRO A 486 4.96 17.05 20.24
N ASN A 487 6.16 16.47 20.21
CA ASN A 487 6.59 15.65 19.08
C ASN A 487 5.74 14.38 18.97
N LEU A 488 4.93 14.31 17.91
CA LEU A 488 4.04 13.18 17.65
C LEU A 488 4.80 11.86 17.40
N PHE A 489 6.00 11.95 16.84
CA PHE A 489 6.80 10.83 16.35
C PHE A 489 7.86 10.36 17.35
N ASP A 490 7.93 10.95 18.55
CA ASP A 490 8.80 10.46 19.61
C ASP A 490 8.27 9.13 20.18
N LEU A 491 8.88 8.03 19.73
CA LEU A 491 8.51 6.67 20.12
C LEU A 491 8.74 6.39 21.62
N LYS A 492 9.59 7.15 22.31
CA LYS A 492 9.86 6.97 23.75
C LYS A 492 8.70 7.41 24.62
N THR A 493 7.79 8.22 24.07
CA THR A 493 6.63 8.76 24.79
C THR A 493 5.37 7.91 24.64
N LEU A 494 5.46 6.74 24.00
CA LEU A 494 4.34 5.91 23.56
C LEU A 494 4.08 4.64 24.37
#